data_AF-A0AAV0TJS2-F1
#
_entry.id   AF-A0AAV0TJS2-F1
#
_cell.length_a   1.000
_cell.length_b   1.000
_cell.length_c   1.000
_cell.angle_alpha   90.00
_cell.angle_beta   90.00
_cell.angle_gamma   90.00
#
_symmetry.space_group_name_H-M   'P 1'
#
loop_
_entity.id
_entity.type
_entity.pdbx_description
1 polymer ?
#
loop_
_entity_poly.entity_id
_entity_poly.type
_entity_poly.pdbx_seq_one_letter_code
_entity_poly.pdbx_strand_id
1 'polypeptide(L)'
;MDAAVDGGHFDVVKWLFENCNAGCSKRAFQSAASNGDLPMLQWLHQHFRQKCHWYVMDDAARGGQLHVLKWLHEQGYDGCTTNAMNKAAENGRLDIVQWLHENRNEGCTIHAMTSAANEGHLHVVKWLHENRSEGCDDSVMDWPVCRGYLEMVKWLVEHKPEMCRDNLMEEAAWHGHLDVVVYLDGNTRQQGSEWGLGAAAKEGYAKVAIALMQHHSRMFRRGIYMCIWGLLNQLSNQGATPASPLWNEILKMLELFHGDEFIAGVITLLELALQRGYLVMARQFFEHRSEQEKCQYVAIAADHNDIVLMRWLIENGAPLSVHTSISLASDHVFRKQCVEVTWWLSESDRVVVIRNALQNNVRKLLLWVLDNTVFKDETSRNAIQSALTRADNVTVHWLCDNLSNDDARSWCFPLHQEGSSTVTPFIRDTLADRR
;
A
#
# COMPACT_ATOMS: atom_id res chain seq x y z
N MET A 1 6.44 -31.58 44.78
CA MET A 1 5.07 -31.29 45.26
C MET A 1 4.34 -30.41 44.25
N ASP A 2 4.72 -29.14 44.09
CA ASP A 2 4.03 -28.19 43.20
C ASP A 2 3.90 -28.68 41.74
N ALA A 3 4.99 -29.16 41.11
CA ALA A 3 4.91 -29.68 39.74
C ALA A 3 3.99 -30.92 39.59
N ALA A 4 3.87 -31.74 40.64
CA ALA A 4 2.95 -32.88 40.64
C ALA A 4 1.48 -32.42 40.81
N VAL A 5 1.26 -31.32 41.51
CA VAL A 5 -0.05 -30.66 41.60
C VAL A 5 -0.42 -29.99 40.28
N ASP A 6 0.52 -29.29 39.63
CA ASP A 6 0.32 -28.66 38.32
C ASP A 6 -0.10 -29.69 37.26
N GLY A 7 0.47 -30.90 37.30
CA GLY A 7 0.12 -32.01 36.42
C GLY A 7 -1.09 -32.85 36.85
N GLY A 8 -1.77 -32.50 37.95
CA GLY A 8 -2.94 -33.24 38.45
C GLY A 8 -2.64 -34.64 39.01
N HIS A 9 -1.37 -34.96 39.32
CA HIS A 9 -0.94 -36.29 39.75
C HIS A 9 -1.16 -36.52 41.26
N PHE A 10 -2.43 -36.70 41.65
CA PHE A 10 -2.84 -36.82 43.06
C PHE A 10 -2.13 -37.93 43.85
N ASP A 11 -1.93 -39.10 43.25
CA ASP A 11 -1.27 -40.23 43.92
C ASP A 11 0.21 -39.94 44.20
N VAL A 12 0.88 -39.24 43.29
CA VAL A 12 2.28 -38.80 43.45
C VAL A 12 2.37 -37.74 44.54
N VAL A 13 1.39 -36.84 44.63
CA VAL A 13 1.31 -35.82 45.69
C VAL A 13 1.17 -36.47 47.07
N LYS A 14 0.29 -37.46 47.22
CA LYS A 14 0.17 -38.24 48.47
C LYS A 14 1.46 -38.96 48.82
N TRP A 15 2.05 -39.65 47.85
CA TRP A 15 3.30 -40.38 48.06
C TRP A 15 4.44 -39.45 48.51
N LEU A 16 4.59 -38.29 47.88
CA LEU A 16 5.61 -37.29 48.24
C LEU A 16 5.40 -36.69 49.63
N PHE A 17 4.15 -36.54 50.07
CA PHE A 17 3.84 -36.08 51.42
C PHE A 17 4.19 -37.13 52.47
N GLU A 18 3.73 -38.36 52.28
CA GLU A 18 3.90 -39.46 53.24
C GLU A 18 5.35 -39.94 53.34
N ASN A 19 6.07 -40.02 52.22
CA ASN A 19 7.39 -40.65 52.16
C ASN A 19 8.56 -39.66 52.15
N CYS A 20 8.34 -38.41 51.74
CA CYS A 20 9.42 -37.43 51.59
C CYS A 20 9.27 -36.17 52.47
N ASN A 21 8.20 -36.08 53.27
CA ASN A 21 7.86 -34.88 54.06
C ASN A 21 7.89 -33.59 53.20
N ALA A 22 7.51 -33.71 51.93
CA ALA A 22 7.59 -32.62 50.98
C ALA A 22 6.50 -31.58 51.28
N GLY A 23 6.88 -30.32 51.50
CA GLY A 23 5.94 -29.23 51.65
C GLY A 23 5.35 -28.75 50.31
N CYS A 24 4.16 -28.16 50.35
CA CYS A 24 3.61 -27.38 49.25
C CYS A 24 3.96 -25.88 49.38
N SER A 25 3.98 -25.18 48.25
CA SER A 25 3.94 -23.72 48.20
C SER A 25 2.54 -23.19 47.85
N LYS A 26 2.39 -21.86 47.85
CA LYS A 26 1.16 -21.18 47.42
C LYS A 26 0.77 -21.55 45.97
N ARG A 27 1.74 -21.88 45.11
CA ARG A 27 1.51 -22.27 43.71
C ARG A 27 0.67 -23.54 43.59
N ALA A 28 0.84 -24.51 44.49
CA ALA A 28 0.04 -25.73 44.48
C ALA A 28 -1.47 -25.41 44.62
N PHE A 29 -1.84 -24.49 45.51
CA PHE A 29 -3.24 -24.06 45.65
C PHE A 29 -3.73 -23.31 44.42
N GLN A 30 -2.92 -22.40 43.87
CA GLN A 30 -3.24 -21.65 42.65
C GLN A 30 -3.50 -22.57 41.45
N SER A 31 -2.62 -23.56 41.23
CA SER A 31 -2.74 -24.48 40.09
C SER A 31 -3.93 -25.42 40.26
N ALA A 32 -4.12 -26.01 41.44
CA ALA A 32 -5.29 -26.85 41.71
C ALA A 32 -6.61 -26.06 41.55
N ALA A 33 -6.64 -24.80 41.99
CA ALA A 33 -7.81 -23.94 41.84
C ALA A 33 -8.06 -23.53 40.37
N SER A 34 -7.01 -23.17 39.63
CA SER A 34 -7.12 -22.77 38.21
C SER A 34 -7.49 -23.96 37.31
N ASN A 35 -6.99 -25.16 37.62
CA ASN A 35 -7.26 -26.38 36.85
C ASN A 35 -8.62 -27.01 37.16
N GLY A 36 -9.24 -26.67 38.29
CA GLY A 36 -10.53 -27.23 38.71
C GLY A 36 -10.43 -28.53 39.50
N ASP A 37 -9.22 -28.90 39.95
CA ASP A 37 -8.92 -30.15 40.66
C ASP A 37 -9.41 -30.11 42.11
N LEU A 38 -10.73 -30.16 42.28
CA LEU A 38 -11.38 -30.08 43.58
C LEU A 38 -10.86 -31.14 44.60
N PRO A 39 -10.64 -32.42 44.23
CA PRO A 39 -10.10 -33.41 45.18
C PRO A 39 -8.70 -33.06 45.68
N MET A 40 -7.84 -32.56 44.78
CA MET A 40 -6.51 -32.08 45.12
C MET A 40 -6.58 -30.88 46.05
N LEU A 41 -7.46 -29.92 45.76
CA LEU A 41 -7.63 -28.71 46.55
C LEU A 41 -8.20 -29.00 47.94
N GLN A 42 -9.16 -29.92 48.05
CA GLN A 42 -9.70 -30.42 49.33
C GLN A 42 -8.60 -31.07 50.17
N TRP A 43 -7.74 -31.87 49.57
CA TRP A 43 -6.61 -32.50 50.26
C TRP A 43 -5.58 -31.45 50.72
N LEU A 44 -5.20 -30.52 49.83
CA LEU A 44 -4.29 -29.43 50.17
C LEU A 44 -4.86 -28.55 51.31
N HIS A 45 -6.16 -28.31 51.30
CA HIS A 45 -6.86 -27.59 52.35
C HIS A 45 -6.77 -28.29 53.71
N GLN A 46 -7.01 -29.59 53.77
CA GLN A 46 -6.96 -30.36 55.01
C GLN A 46 -5.57 -30.36 55.65
N HIS A 47 -4.51 -30.44 54.83
CA HIS A 47 -3.14 -30.60 55.32
C HIS A 47 -2.34 -29.29 55.43
N PHE A 48 -2.70 -28.26 54.64
CA PHE A 48 -1.89 -27.05 54.48
C PHE A 48 -2.70 -25.75 54.45
N ARG A 49 -3.87 -25.67 55.10
CA ARG A 49 -4.76 -24.48 55.10
C ARG A 49 -4.02 -23.15 55.31
N GLN A 50 -3.09 -23.10 56.25
CA GLN A 50 -2.28 -21.93 56.61
C GLN A 50 -1.36 -21.42 55.48
N LYS A 51 -1.10 -22.24 54.47
CA LYS A 51 -0.29 -21.88 53.29
C LYS A 51 -1.13 -21.38 52.12
N CYS A 52 -2.46 -21.47 52.22
CA CYS A 52 -3.36 -20.98 51.19
C CYS A 52 -3.21 -19.48 51.02
N HIS A 53 -3.17 -19.01 49.77
CA HIS A 53 -3.12 -17.59 49.49
C HIS A 53 -4.51 -16.95 49.56
N TRP A 54 -4.56 -15.66 49.88
CA TRP A 54 -5.78 -14.87 49.97
C TRP A 54 -6.40 -14.50 48.62
N TYR A 55 -5.92 -15.00 47.47
CA TYR A 55 -6.56 -14.76 46.16
C TYR A 55 -6.88 -16.06 45.41
N VAL A 56 -6.97 -17.18 46.12
CA VAL A 56 -7.25 -18.49 45.52
C VAL A 56 -8.60 -18.54 44.78
N MET A 57 -9.56 -17.68 45.17
CA MET A 57 -10.84 -17.53 44.46
C MET A 57 -10.66 -16.83 43.12
N ASP A 58 -9.80 -15.81 43.04
CA ASP A 58 -9.47 -15.14 41.79
C ASP A 58 -8.84 -16.13 40.79
N ASP A 59 -7.98 -17.02 41.28
CA ASP A 59 -7.37 -18.09 40.48
C ASP A 59 -8.42 -19.09 39.95
N ALA A 60 -9.39 -19.48 40.79
CA ALA A 60 -10.50 -20.35 40.36
C ALA A 60 -11.42 -19.67 39.34
N ALA A 61 -11.73 -18.39 39.55
CA ALA A 61 -12.53 -17.59 38.63
C ALA A 61 -11.82 -17.40 37.27
N ARG A 62 -10.51 -17.12 37.29
CA ARG A 62 -9.65 -17.09 36.11
C ARG A 62 -9.65 -18.43 35.39
N GLY A 63 -9.56 -19.54 36.11
CA GLY A 63 -9.61 -20.89 35.54
C GLY A 63 -10.96 -21.30 34.96
N GLY A 64 -12.03 -20.53 35.18
CA GLY A 64 -13.37 -20.89 34.75
C GLY A 64 -14.01 -22.00 35.59
N GLN A 65 -13.59 -22.17 36.84
CA GLN A 65 -13.93 -23.30 37.70
C GLN A 65 -15.01 -22.95 38.72
N LEU A 66 -16.28 -22.87 38.28
CA LEU A 66 -17.41 -22.48 39.14
C LEU A 66 -17.61 -23.42 40.35
N HIS A 67 -17.41 -24.72 40.19
CA HIS A 67 -17.57 -25.68 41.30
C HIS A 67 -16.51 -25.50 42.39
N VAL A 68 -15.26 -25.19 42.00
CA VAL A 68 -14.19 -24.86 42.95
C VAL A 68 -14.50 -23.55 43.66
N LEU A 69 -14.97 -22.54 42.92
CA LEU A 69 -15.31 -21.23 43.46
C LEU A 69 -16.42 -21.32 44.52
N LYS A 70 -17.49 -22.07 44.23
CA LYS A 70 -18.59 -22.37 45.19
C LYS A 70 -18.06 -23.07 46.44
N TRP A 71 -17.25 -24.11 46.26
CA TRP A 71 -16.66 -24.83 47.38
C TRP A 71 -15.77 -23.93 48.25
N LEU A 72 -14.90 -23.12 47.65
CA LEU A 72 -14.06 -22.16 48.39
C LEU A 72 -14.91 -21.17 49.19
N HIS A 73 -16.04 -20.72 48.64
CA HIS A 73 -16.96 -19.82 49.34
C HIS A 73 -17.65 -20.48 50.53
N GLU A 74 -18.13 -21.72 50.37
CA GLU A 74 -18.70 -22.51 51.47
C GLU A 74 -17.69 -22.78 52.60
N GLN A 75 -16.40 -22.90 52.29
CA GLN A 75 -15.33 -23.08 53.29
C GLN A 75 -14.91 -21.78 54.01
N GLY A 76 -15.57 -20.66 53.72
CA GLY A 76 -15.34 -19.36 54.37
C GLY A 76 -14.04 -18.70 53.96
N TYR A 77 -13.61 -18.85 52.70
CA TYR A 77 -12.49 -18.07 52.18
C TYR A 77 -12.97 -16.65 51.79
N ASP A 78 -12.35 -15.63 52.39
CA ASP A 78 -12.62 -14.21 52.09
C ASP A 78 -11.76 -13.66 50.96
N GLY A 79 -10.97 -14.52 50.33
CA GLY A 79 -9.92 -14.16 49.40
C GLY A 79 -10.35 -13.89 47.96
N CYS A 80 -11.43 -13.12 47.78
CA CYS A 80 -11.90 -12.71 46.46
C CYS A 80 -11.59 -11.23 46.25
N THR A 81 -11.21 -10.85 45.05
CA THR A 81 -11.04 -9.44 44.66
C THR A 81 -11.83 -9.13 43.41
N THR A 82 -11.83 -7.86 43.00
CA THR A 82 -12.38 -7.45 41.70
C THR A 82 -11.74 -8.19 40.52
N ASN A 83 -10.52 -8.74 40.68
CA ASN A 83 -9.89 -9.55 39.64
C ASN A 83 -10.63 -10.84 39.35
N ALA A 84 -11.35 -11.43 40.31
CA ALA A 84 -12.14 -12.63 40.06
C ALA A 84 -13.18 -12.37 38.95
N MET A 85 -13.96 -11.30 39.08
CA MET A 85 -14.98 -10.96 38.10
C MET A 85 -14.36 -10.44 36.80
N ASN A 86 -13.28 -9.62 36.88
CA ASN A 86 -12.58 -9.14 35.69
C ASN A 86 -12.03 -10.30 34.85
N LYS A 87 -11.37 -11.29 35.47
CA LYS A 87 -10.81 -12.45 34.76
C LYS A 87 -11.87 -13.45 34.30
N ALA A 88 -12.95 -13.61 35.05
CA ALA A 88 -14.09 -14.39 34.58
C ALA A 88 -14.72 -13.77 33.34
N ALA A 89 -14.85 -12.43 33.30
CA ALA A 89 -15.38 -11.70 32.16
C ALA A 89 -14.45 -11.77 30.93
N GLU A 90 -13.15 -11.56 31.13
CA GLU A 90 -12.10 -11.73 30.09
C GLU A 90 -12.13 -13.12 29.45
N ASN A 91 -12.43 -14.17 30.22
CA ASN A 91 -12.52 -15.55 29.73
C ASN A 91 -13.95 -15.97 29.30
N GLY A 92 -14.90 -15.03 29.24
CA GLY A 92 -16.25 -15.29 28.72
C GLY A 92 -17.15 -16.12 29.62
N ARG A 93 -16.77 -16.30 30.90
CA ARG A 93 -17.44 -17.17 31.89
C ARG A 93 -18.59 -16.44 32.57
N LEU A 94 -19.68 -16.25 31.83
CA LEU A 94 -20.87 -15.55 32.30
C LEU A 94 -21.48 -16.20 33.55
N ASP A 95 -21.42 -17.52 33.65
CA ASP A 95 -21.87 -18.31 34.80
C ASP A 95 -21.15 -17.91 36.10
N ILE A 96 -19.84 -17.66 36.02
CA ILE A 96 -19.03 -17.21 37.15
C ILE A 96 -19.27 -15.74 37.45
N VAL A 97 -19.41 -14.90 36.42
CA VAL A 97 -19.71 -13.47 36.58
C VAL A 97 -21.04 -13.28 37.31
N GLN A 98 -22.09 -14.00 36.90
CA GLN A 98 -23.40 -14.00 37.58
C GLN A 98 -23.29 -14.49 39.01
N TRP A 99 -22.61 -15.61 39.24
CA TRP A 99 -22.46 -16.16 40.58
C TRP A 99 -21.70 -15.21 41.52
N LEU A 100 -20.59 -14.62 41.05
CA LEU A 100 -19.83 -13.63 41.81
C LEU A 100 -20.66 -12.37 42.10
N HIS A 101 -21.49 -11.94 41.15
CA HIS A 101 -22.37 -10.79 41.37
C HIS A 101 -23.44 -11.04 42.43
N GLU A 102 -24.03 -12.23 42.46
CA GLU A 102 -25.12 -12.58 43.39
C GLU A 102 -24.61 -12.90 44.80
N ASN A 103 -23.42 -13.49 44.92
CA ASN A 103 -22.94 -14.08 46.17
C ASN A 103 -21.83 -13.27 46.84
N ARG A 104 -21.28 -12.25 46.15
CA ARG A 104 -20.10 -11.48 46.59
C ARG A 104 -20.28 -9.99 46.32
N ASN A 105 -19.61 -9.15 47.12
CA ASN A 105 -19.80 -7.69 47.14
C ASN A 105 -18.59 -6.91 46.59
N GLU A 106 -17.51 -7.60 46.26
CA GLU A 106 -16.25 -7.04 45.78
C GLU A 106 -16.42 -6.35 44.42
N GLY A 107 -17.37 -6.82 43.59
CA GLY A 107 -17.72 -6.22 42.30
C GLY A 107 -16.68 -6.44 41.21
N CYS A 108 -16.64 -5.53 40.24
CA CYS A 108 -15.65 -5.52 39.16
C CYS A 108 -15.06 -4.14 38.96
N THR A 109 -14.15 -4.00 37.99
CA THR A 109 -13.70 -2.69 37.51
C THR A 109 -14.06 -2.53 36.03
N ILE A 110 -13.77 -1.35 35.46
CA ILE A 110 -13.93 -1.09 34.01
C ILE A 110 -13.25 -2.15 33.13
N HIS A 111 -12.23 -2.84 33.64
CA HIS A 111 -11.53 -3.91 32.93
C HIS A 111 -12.42 -5.12 32.64
N ALA A 112 -13.45 -5.42 33.44
CA ALA A 112 -14.32 -6.55 33.16
C ALA A 112 -15.01 -6.41 31.79
N MET A 113 -15.64 -5.26 31.54
CA MET A 113 -16.33 -5.02 30.28
C MET A 113 -15.32 -4.84 29.13
N THR A 114 -14.25 -4.06 29.33
CA THR A 114 -13.24 -3.83 28.29
C THR A 114 -12.54 -5.12 27.86
N SER A 115 -12.09 -5.96 28.81
CA SER A 115 -11.45 -7.23 28.47
C SER A 115 -12.43 -8.22 27.83
N ALA A 116 -13.68 -8.29 28.29
CA ALA A 116 -14.70 -9.12 27.66
C ALA A 116 -14.99 -8.69 26.21
N ALA A 117 -14.99 -7.38 25.94
CA ALA A 117 -15.11 -6.86 24.58
C ALA A 117 -13.91 -7.26 23.72
N ASN A 118 -12.69 -7.07 24.23
CA ASN A 118 -11.44 -7.37 23.53
C ASN A 118 -11.32 -8.86 23.13
N GLU A 119 -11.89 -9.77 23.92
CA GLU A 119 -11.92 -11.21 23.64
C GLU A 119 -13.22 -11.67 22.94
N GLY A 120 -14.11 -10.74 22.58
CA GLY A 120 -15.30 -11.01 21.74
C GLY A 120 -16.48 -11.64 22.49
N HIS A 121 -16.51 -11.56 23.81
CA HIS A 121 -17.55 -12.15 24.65
C HIS A 121 -18.78 -11.25 24.79
N LEU A 122 -19.53 -11.08 23.69
CA LEU A 122 -20.69 -10.17 23.61
C LEU A 122 -21.76 -10.45 24.67
N HIS A 123 -22.03 -11.71 24.99
CA HIS A 123 -23.00 -12.09 26.01
C HIS A 123 -22.61 -11.60 27.42
N VAL A 124 -21.31 -11.59 27.74
CA VAL A 124 -20.80 -11.03 29.00
C VAL A 124 -20.89 -9.51 28.99
N VAL A 125 -20.51 -8.86 27.88
CA VAL A 125 -20.59 -7.40 27.75
C VAL A 125 -22.02 -6.89 27.94
N LYS A 126 -23.01 -7.51 27.29
CA LYS A 126 -24.43 -7.17 27.45
C LYS A 126 -24.86 -7.30 28.91
N TRP A 127 -24.53 -8.42 29.54
CA TRP A 127 -24.90 -8.66 30.93
C TRP A 127 -24.25 -7.65 31.88
N LEU A 128 -22.96 -7.36 31.71
CA LEU A 128 -22.25 -6.36 32.52
C LEU A 128 -22.86 -4.97 32.31
N HIS A 129 -23.25 -4.61 31.09
CA HIS A 129 -23.86 -3.31 30.80
C HIS A 129 -25.22 -3.12 31.47
N GLU A 130 -26.02 -4.17 31.53
CA GLU A 130 -27.36 -4.13 32.14
C GLU A 130 -27.33 -4.17 33.67
N ASN A 131 -26.34 -4.86 34.26
CA ASN A 131 -26.35 -5.21 35.69
C ASN A 131 -25.29 -4.44 36.51
N ARG A 132 -24.30 -3.80 35.88
CA ARG A 132 -23.17 -3.12 36.52
C ARG A 132 -23.05 -1.67 36.02
N SER A 133 -22.51 -0.79 36.87
CA SER A 133 -22.43 0.66 36.60
C SER A 133 -21.00 1.16 36.36
N GLU A 134 -20.01 0.27 36.49
CA GLU A 134 -18.58 0.57 36.39
C GLU A 134 -18.21 1.11 35.01
N GLY A 135 -18.88 0.63 33.94
CA GLY A 135 -18.66 1.08 32.57
C GLY A 135 -17.50 0.36 31.88
N CYS A 136 -16.88 1.02 30.91
CA CYS A 136 -15.72 0.52 30.17
C CYS A 136 -14.70 1.64 29.99
N ASP A 137 -13.47 1.24 29.67
CA ASP A 137 -12.40 2.14 29.24
C ASP A 137 -12.58 2.58 27.77
N ASP A 138 -11.95 3.69 27.39
CA ASP A 138 -12.01 4.26 26.04
C ASP A 138 -11.42 3.32 24.97
N SER A 139 -10.58 2.35 25.37
CA SER A 139 -9.97 1.34 24.50
C SER A 139 -10.91 0.18 24.13
N VAL A 140 -12.17 0.18 24.60
CA VAL A 140 -13.14 -0.91 24.39
C VAL A 140 -13.41 -1.22 22.91
N MET A 141 -13.20 -0.25 22.00
CA MET A 141 -13.44 -0.40 20.57
C MET A 141 -12.23 -0.91 19.78
N ASP A 142 -11.01 -0.68 20.28
CA ASP A 142 -9.76 -0.89 19.53
C ASP A 142 -9.59 -2.37 19.15
N TRP A 143 -9.67 -3.29 20.12
CA TRP A 143 -9.45 -4.72 19.87
C TRP A 143 -10.61 -5.41 19.14
N PRO A 144 -11.90 -5.15 19.45
CA PRO A 144 -13.00 -5.70 18.66
C PRO A 144 -12.90 -5.35 17.18
N VAL A 145 -12.47 -4.12 16.87
CA VAL A 145 -12.24 -3.66 15.50
C VAL A 145 -11.04 -4.37 14.88
N CYS A 146 -9.89 -4.39 15.57
CA CYS A 146 -8.68 -5.07 15.10
C CYS A 146 -8.86 -6.59 14.90
N ARG A 147 -9.76 -7.24 15.64
CA ARG A 147 -10.05 -8.68 15.54
C ARG A 147 -11.23 -9.02 14.63
N GLY A 148 -11.98 -8.03 14.15
CA GLY A 148 -13.10 -8.25 13.23
C GLY A 148 -14.38 -8.73 13.91
N TYR A 149 -14.60 -8.40 15.19
CA TYR A 149 -15.80 -8.79 15.93
C TYR A 149 -16.98 -7.90 15.56
N LEU A 150 -17.50 -8.05 14.34
CA LEU A 150 -18.57 -7.21 13.76
C LEU A 150 -19.78 -7.02 14.70
N GLU A 151 -20.30 -8.10 15.28
CA GLU A 151 -21.49 -8.02 16.16
C GLU A 151 -21.19 -7.29 17.48
N MET A 152 -19.96 -7.35 17.98
CA MET A 152 -19.51 -6.54 19.13
C MET A 152 -19.43 -5.07 18.74
N VAL A 153 -18.81 -4.76 17.61
CA VAL A 153 -18.67 -3.39 17.09
C VAL A 153 -20.03 -2.76 16.86
N LYS A 154 -20.97 -3.48 16.23
CA LYS A 154 -22.37 -3.03 16.07
C LYS A 154 -23.00 -2.64 17.39
N TRP A 155 -22.93 -3.53 18.37
CA TRP A 155 -23.53 -3.31 19.67
C TRP A 155 -22.90 -2.12 20.41
N LEU A 156 -21.57 -1.99 20.37
CA LEU A 156 -20.85 -0.88 21.00
C LEU A 156 -21.16 0.47 20.33
N VAL A 157 -21.26 0.53 19.00
CA VAL A 157 -21.64 1.76 18.27
C VAL A 157 -23.06 2.20 18.64
N GLU A 158 -24.00 1.25 18.80
CA GLU A 158 -25.38 1.54 19.17
C GLU A 158 -25.55 2.05 20.61
N HIS A 159 -24.82 1.45 21.57
CA HIS A 159 -25.01 1.71 23.00
C HIS A 159 -24.00 2.70 23.58
N LYS A 160 -22.83 2.88 22.91
CA LYS A 160 -21.73 3.74 23.34
C LYS A 160 -21.10 4.51 22.16
N PRO A 161 -21.88 5.35 21.45
CA PRO A 161 -21.38 6.13 20.32
C PRO A 161 -20.23 7.09 20.70
N GLU A 162 -20.15 7.50 21.96
CA GLU A 162 -19.08 8.35 22.50
C GLU A 162 -17.69 7.70 22.46
N MET A 163 -17.63 6.37 22.36
CA MET A 163 -16.36 5.61 22.30
C MET A 163 -15.83 5.46 20.87
N CYS A 164 -16.57 5.94 19.85
CA CYS A 164 -16.15 5.83 18.45
C CYS A 164 -15.10 6.89 18.09
N ARG A 165 -13.82 6.52 18.10
CA ARG A 165 -12.69 7.38 17.70
C ARG A 165 -12.46 7.39 16.19
N ASP A 166 -11.96 8.50 15.65
CA ASP A 166 -11.82 8.74 14.20
C ASP A 166 -10.92 7.73 13.45
N ASN A 167 -10.03 7.02 14.16
CA ASN A 167 -9.07 6.08 13.56
C ASN A 167 -9.58 4.62 13.49
N LEU A 168 -10.77 4.30 14.01
CA LEU A 168 -11.27 2.91 14.06
C LEU A 168 -11.38 2.29 12.66
N MET A 169 -11.81 3.07 11.67
CA MET A 169 -11.88 2.59 10.29
C MET A 169 -10.49 2.24 9.72
N GLU A 170 -9.45 2.97 10.12
CA GLU A 170 -8.07 2.70 9.69
C GLU A 170 -7.53 1.41 10.32
N GLU A 171 -7.83 1.17 11.59
CA GLU A 171 -7.44 -0.05 12.29
C GLU A 171 -8.13 -1.28 11.69
N ALA A 172 -9.43 -1.18 11.41
CA ALA A 172 -10.17 -2.23 10.68
C ALA A 172 -9.52 -2.52 9.32
N ALA A 173 -9.10 -1.46 8.62
CA ALA A 173 -8.49 -1.55 7.31
C ALA A 173 -7.08 -2.15 7.34
N TRP A 174 -6.28 -1.80 8.35
CA TRP A 174 -4.96 -2.40 8.59
C TRP A 174 -5.08 -3.91 8.82
N HIS A 175 -6.12 -4.35 9.54
CA HIS A 175 -6.33 -5.76 9.86
C HIS A 175 -7.18 -6.53 8.83
N GLY A 176 -7.68 -5.85 7.79
CA GLY A 176 -8.36 -6.48 6.65
C GLY A 176 -9.84 -6.82 6.86
N HIS A 177 -10.49 -6.23 7.86
CA HIS A 177 -11.88 -6.53 8.23
C HIS A 177 -12.87 -5.68 7.41
N LEU A 178 -13.14 -6.12 6.18
CA LEU A 178 -14.01 -5.43 5.23
C LEU A 178 -15.42 -5.16 5.79
N ASP A 179 -16.00 -6.13 6.47
CA ASP A 179 -17.33 -6.05 7.07
C ASP A 179 -17.43 -4.96 8.15
N VAL A 180 -16.40 -4.85 8.99
CA VAL A 180 -16.28 -3.78 9.98
C VAL A 180 -16.08 -2.43 9.30
N VAL A 181 -15.22 -2.33 8.28
CA VAL A 181 -15.01 -1.09 7.53
C VAL A 181 -16.30 -0.58 6.89
N VAL A 182 -17.03 -1.45 6.18
CA VAL A 182 -18.32 -1.10 5.54
C VAL A 182 -19.35 -0.67 6.59
N TYR A 183 -19.39 -1.35 7.74
CA TYR A 183 -20.31 -0.99 8.81
C TYR A 183 -19.98 0.37 9.44
N LEU A 184 -18.70 0.64 9.71
CA LEU A 184 -18.25 1.90 10.29
C LEU A 184 -18.47 3.07 9.32
N ASP A 185 -18.18 2.89 8.02
CA ASP A 185 -18.42 3.92 7.01
C ASP A 185 -19.91 4.28 6.88
N GLY A 186 -20.80 3.28 6.93
CA GLY A 186 -22.24 3.52 6.82
C GLY A 186 -22.89 4.16 8.05
N ASN A 187 -22.32 3.98 9.25
CA ASN A 187 -22.98 4.34 10.52
C ASN A 187 -22.24 5.36 11.37
N THR A 188 -20.97 5.64 11.09
CA THR A 188 -20.20 6.67 11.81
C THR A 188 -20.04 7.91 10.93
N ARG A 189 -19.95 9.09 11.54
CA ARG A 189 -19.63 10.34 10.80
C ARG A 189 -18.17 10.40 10.33
N GLN A 190 -17.43 9.31 10.48
CA GLN A 190 -16.00 9.25 10.18
C GLN A 190 -15.83 9.24 8.67
N GLN A 191 -15.15 10.26 8.15
CA GLN A 191 -14.68 10.23 6.78
C GLN A 191 -13.40 9.42 6.77
N GLY A 192 -13.38 8.34 5.98
CA GLY A 192 -12.19 7.53 5.82
C GLY A 192 -10.97 8.37 5.46
N SER A 193 -9.88 8.13 6.17
CA SER A 193 -8.65 8.91 5.99
C SER A 193 -7.77 8.32 4.89
N GLU A 194 -6.88 9.16 4.36
CA GLU A 194 -5.81 8.77 3.42
C GLU A 194 -4.92 7.64 3.97
N TRP A 195 -4.83 7.53 5.30
CA TRP A 195 -3.97 6.57 6.01
C TRP A 195 -4.60 5.18 6.06
N GLY A 196 -5.91 5.06 6.24
CA GLY A 196 -6.61 3.76 6.20
C GLY A 196 -6.47 3.06 4.85
N LEU A 197 -6.48 3.83 3.76
CA LEU A 197 -6.23 3.31 2.41
C LEU A 197 -4.78 2.82 2.24
N GLY A 198 -3.81 3.61 2.70
CA GLY A 198 -2.40 3.22 2.67
C GLY A 198 -2.10 1.98 3.52
N ALA A 199 -2.76 1.84 4.67
CA ALA A 199 -2.62 0.70 5.57
C ALA A 199 -3.16 -0.59 4.94
N ALA A 200 -4.39 -0.58 4.42
CA ALA A 200 -4.98 -1.72 3.72
C ALA A 200 -4.11 -2.18 2.53
N ALA A 201 -3.53 -1.22 1.81
CA ALA A 201 -2.69 -1.50 0.66
C ALA A 201 -1.32 -2.10 1.01
N LYS A 202 -0.71 -1.62 2.09
CA LYS A 202 0.57 -2.13 2.58
C LYS A 202 0.47 -3.57 3.05
N GLU A 203 -0.65 -3.92 3.68
CA GLU A 203 -0.90 -5.27 4.20
C GLU A 203 -1.57 -6.20 3.17
N GLY A 204 -2.08 -5.67 2.04
CA GLY A 204 -2.53 -6.45 0.90
C GLY A 204 -4.02 -6.73 0.83
N TYR A 205 -4.80 -5.99 1.61
CA TYR A 205 -6.25 -6.11 1.66
C TYR A 205 -6.91 -5.31 0.53
N ALA A 206 -6.69 -5.73 -0.71
CA ALA A 206 -7.17 -5.04 -1.90
C ALA A 206 -8.70 -4.82 -1.92
N LYS A 207 -9.48 -5.76 -1.38
CA LYS A 207 -10.95 -5.61 -1.25
C LYS A 207 -11.35 -4.49 -0.32
N VAL A 208 -10.61 -4.31 0.78
CA VAL A 208 -10.83 -3.21 1.72
C VAL A 208 -10.47 -1.89 1.05
N ALA A 209 -9.33 -1.84 0.34
CA ALA A 209 -8.94 -0.65 -0.40
C ALA A 209 -9.99 -0.25 -1.46
N ILE A 210 -10.54 -1.21 -2.22
CA ILE A 210 -11.62 -0.96 -3.19
C ILE A 210 -12.87 -0.41 -2.51
N ALA A 211 -13.30 -1.02 -1.40
CA ALA A 211 -14.50 -0.58 -0.69
C ALA A 211 -14.36 0.86 -0.17
N LEU A 212 -13.19 1.20 0.38
CA LEU A 212 -12.86 2.57 0.78
C LEU A 212 -12.88 3.52 -0.43
N MET A 213 -12.26 3.14 -1.56
CA MET A 213 -12.24 3.95 -2.78
C MET A 213 -13.64 4.24 -3.35
N GLN A 214 -14.55 3.26 -3.31
CA GLN A 214 -15.90 3.41 -3.84
C GLN A 214 -16.77 4.35 -3.01
N HIS A 215 -16.63 4.29 -1.68
CA HIS A 215 -17.45 5.08 -0.76
C HIS A 215 -16.92 6.51 -0.54
N HIS A 216 -15.61 6.73 -0.66
CA HIS A 216 -14.99 8.05 -0.50
C HIS A 216 -14.56 8.67 -1.84
N SER A 217 -15.53 9.25 -2.55
CA SER A 217 -15.32 9.98 -3.82
C SER A 217 -14.42 11.24 -3.72
N ARG A 218 -13.89 11.54 -2.53
CA ARG A 218 -13.00 12.67 -2.22
C ARG A 218 -11.63 12.22 -1.70
N MET A 219 -11.24 10.96 -1.88
CA MET A 219 -9.91 10.56 -1.46
C MET A 219 -8.82 11.26 -2.29
N PHE A 220 -7.82 11.77 -1.56
CA PHE A 220 -6.74 12.56 -2.13
C PHE A 220 -5.86 11.71 -3.06
N ARG A 221 -5.44 12.33 -4.18
CA ARG A 221 -4.55 11.78 -5.23
C ARG A 221 -3.34 10.99 -4.70
N ARG A 222 -2.84 11.35 -3.51
CA ARG A 222 -1.64 10.80 -2.90
C ARG A 222 -1.87 9.48 -2.15
N GLY A 223 -2.98 9.31 -1.44
CA GLY A 223 -3.30 8.05 -0.75
C GLY A 223 -3.54 6.90 -1.70
N ILE A 224 -4.19 7.20 -2.82
CA ILE A 224 -4.47 6.25 -3.90
C ILE A 224 -3.17 5.79 -4.58
N TYR A 225 -2.28 6.75 -4.88
CA TYR A 225 -0.95 6.44 -5.40
C TYR A 225 -0.18 5.53 -4.43
N MET A 226 -0.17 5.85 -3.13
CA MET A 226 0.47 5.04 -2.10
C MET A 226 -0.15 3.64 -2.00
N CYS A 227 -1.46 3.53 -2.22
CA CYS A 227 -2.18 2.26 -2.24
C CYS A 227 -1.72 1.37 -3.39
N ILE A 228 -1.78 1.89 -4.62
CA ILE A 228 -1.35 1.17 -5.81
C ILE A 228 0.14 0.78 -5.70
N TRP A 229 0.98 1.71 -5.24
CA TRP A 229 2.40 1.47 -5.03
C TRP A 229 2.64 0.35 -4.01
N GLY A 230 1.94 0.36 -2.87
CA GLY A 230 2.03 -0.68 -1.84
C GLY A 230 1.65 -2.07 -2.34
N LEU A 231 0.52 -2.16 -3.05
CA LEU A 231 0.01 -3.41 -3.62
C LEU A 231 0.93 -3.97 -4.72
N LEU A 232 1.50 -3.10 -5.55
CA LEU A 232 2.53 -3.51 -6.53
C LEU A 232 3.80 -4.03 -5.86
N ASN A 233 4.24 -3.37 -4.78
CA ASN A 233 5.44 -3.81 -4.06
C ASN A 233 5.22 -5.20 -3.44
N GLN A 234 4.00 -5.48 -2.97
CA GLN A 234 3.63 -6.83 -2.53
C GLN A 234 3.63 -7.86 -3.67
N LEU A 235 3.07 -7.54 -4.84
CA LEU A 235 3.15 -8.41 -6.02
C LEU A 235 4.61 -8.73 -6.37
N SER A 236 5.50 -7.73 -6.27
CA SER A 236 6.93 -7.89 -6.48
C SER A 236 7.60 -8.78 -5.44
N ASN A 237 7.19 -8.69 -4.18
CA ASN A 237 7.76 -9.50 -3.10
C ASN A 237 7.26 -10.96 -3.12
N GLN A 238 6.04 -11.20 -3.62
CA GLN A 238 5.44 -12.53 -3.69
C GLN A 238 5.78 -13.30 -4.97
N GLY A 239 6.53 -12.72 -5.92
CA GLY A 239 6.85 -13.35 -7.20
C GLY A 239 5.60 -13.63 -8.05
N ALA A 240 4.54 -12.85 -7.84
CA ALA A 240 3.23 -13.14 -8.39
C ALA A 240 3.16 -12.86 -9.90
N THR A 241 2.54 -13.77 -10.63
CA THR A 241 2.28 -13.66 -12.06
C THR A 241 1.04 -12.76 -12.33
N PRO A 242 0.88 -12.23 -13.56
CA PRO A 242 -0.32 -11.49 -13.98
C PRO A 242 -1.64 -12.29 -13.94
N ALA A 243 -1.63 -13.54 -13.43
CA ALA A 243 -2.83 -14.35 -13.18
C ALA A 243 -3.25 -14.35 -11.69
N SER A 244 -2.57 -13.58 -10.83
CA SER A 244 -2.89 -13.53 -9.40
C SER A 244 -4.26 -12.86 -9.15
N PRO A 245 -5.02 -13.27 -8.12
CA PRO A 245 -6.28 -12.60 -7.75
C PRO A 245 -6.08 -11.10 -7.47
N LEU A 246 -4.93 -10.76 -6.88
CA LEU A 246 -4.50 -9.39 -6.60
C LEU A 246 -4.36 -8.55 -7.88
N TRP A 247 -3.98 -9.17 -9.00
CA TRP A 247 -3.94 -8.55 -10.33
C TRP A 247 -5.29 -7.98 -10.73
N ASN A 248 -6.34 -8.80 -10.64
CA ASN A 248 -7.68 -8.41 -11.03
C ASN A 248 -8.25 -7.33 -10.11
N GLU A 249 -7.90 -7.34 -8.82
CA GLU A 249 -8.34 -6.29 -7.89
C GLU A 249 -7.62 -4.95 -8.17
N ILE A 250 -6.33 -4.97 -8.56
CA ILE A 250 -5.62 -3.76 -8.99
C ILE A 250 -6.22 -3.19 -10.28
N LEU A 251 -6.58 -4.04 -11.24
CA LEU A 251 -7.26 -3.60 -12.47
C LEU A 251 -8.61 -2.95 -12.16
N LYS A 252 -9.42 -3.55 -11.29
CA LYS A 252 -10.69 -2.94 -10.84
C LYS A 252 -10.48 -1.62 -10.11
N MET A 253 -9.45 -1.49 -9.26
CA MET A 253 -9.11 -0.20 -8.65
C MET A 253 -8.79 0.83 -9.72
N LEU A 254 -8.10 0.41 -10.78
CA LEU A 254 -7.71 1.32 -11.86
C LEU A 254 -8.88 1.74 -12.76
N GLU A 255 -9.88 0.88 -12.94
CA GLU A 255 -11.13 1.22 -13.63
C GLU A 255 -11.97 2.29 -12.90
N LEU A 256 -11.76 2.48 -11.59
CA LEU A 256 -12.43 3.52 -10.82
C LEU A 256 -11.88 4.95 -11.11
N PHE A 257 -10.80 5.09 -11.89
CA PHE A 257 -10.24 6.40 -12.25
C PHE A 257 -10.74 6.92 -13.59
N HIS A 258 -11.00 8.23 -13.65
CA HIS A 258 -11.27 8.98 -14.88
C HIS A 258 -10.45 10.29 -14.91
N GLY A 259 -9.90 10.64 -16.08
CA GLY A 259 -9.25 11.94 -16.34
C GLY A 259 -7.71 11.97 -16.26
N ASP A 260 -7.13 13.18 -16.24
CA ASP A 260 -5.67 13.43 -16.31
C ASP A 260 -4.87 12.84 -15.14
N GLU A 261 -5.52 12.62 -14.00
CA GLU A 261 -4.90 12.05 -12.79
C GLU A 261 -4.61 10.55 -12.92
N PHE A 262 -5.43 9.85 -13.70
CA PHE A 262 -5.21 8.45 -14.05
C PHE A 262 -3.92 8.28 -14.84
N ILE A 263 -3.64 9.22 -15.73
CA ILE A 263 -2.52 9.16 -16.68
C ILE A 263 -1.18 9.19 -15.93
N ALA A 264 -1.03 10.08 -14.94
CA ALA A 264 0.19 10.15 -14.13
C ALA A 264 0.42 8.86 -13.30
N GLY A 265 -0.63 8.31 -12.70
CA GLY A 265 -0.55 7.03 -11.97
C GLY A 265 -0.19 5.86 -12.88
N VAL A 266 -0.79 5.80 -14.07
CA VAL A 266 -0.51 4.79 -15.11
C VAL A 266 0.95 4.86 -15.57
N ILE A 267 1.55 6.05 -15.67
CA ILE A 267 2.96 6.19 -16.04
C ILE A 267 3.88 5.59 -14.97
N THR A 268 3.70 5.94 -13.70
CA THR A 268 4.54 5.36 -12.63
C THR A 268 4.33 3.85 -12.49
N LEU A 269 3.10 3.37 -12.74
CA LEU A 269 2.79 1.95 -12.84
C LEU A 269 3.57 1.28 -13.98
N LEU A 270 3.59 1.88 -15.17
CA LEU A 270 4.33 1.39 -16.33
C LEU A 270 5.84 1.39 -16.07
N GLU A 271 6.39 2.42 -15.42
CA GLU A 271 7.80 2.47 -15.00
C GLU A 271 8.15 1.30 -14.07
N LEU A 272 7.35 1.09 -13.03
CA LEU A 272 7.51 -0.03 -12.10
C LEU A 272 7.39 -1.38 -12.81
N ALA A 273 6.44 -1.50 -13.74
CA ALA A 273 6.25 -2.69 -14.55
C ALA A 273 7.52 -3.02 -15.35
N LEU A 274 8.10 -2.03 -16.03
CA LEU A 274 9.31 -2.19 -16.84
C LEU A 274 10.54 -2.47 -15.98
N GLN A 275 10.74 -1.74 -14.88
CA GLN A 275 11.86 -1.96 -13.95
C GLN A 275 11.86 -3.35 -13.35
N ARG A 276 10.68 -3.96 -13.16
CA ARG A 276 10.52 -5.29 -12.57
C ARG A 276 10.28 -6.40 -13.60
N GLY A 277 10.21 -6.08 -14.89
CA GLY A 277 10.05 -7.07 -15.98
C GLY A 277 8.62 -7.54 -16.24
N TYR A 278 7.59 -6.86 -15.71
CA TYR A 278 6.17 -7.17 -15.92
C TYR A 278 5.65 -6.66 -17.28
N LEU A 279 6.25 -7.15 -18.38
CA LEU A 279 5.92 -6.72 -19.75
C LEU A 279 4.45 -6.97 -20.14
N VAL A 280 3.84 -8.03 -19.60
CA VAL A 280 2.42 -8.36 -19.86
C VAL A 280 1.49 -7.32 -19.26
N MET A 281 1.80 -6.85 -18.04
CA MET A 281 1.09 -5.75 -17.39
C MET A 281 1.19 -4.49 -18.24
N ALA A 282 2.41 -4.14 -18.66
CA ALA A 282 2.63 -2.92 -19.43
C ALA A 282 1.85 -2.96 -20.76
N ARG A 283 1.85 -4.11 -21.45
CA ARG A 283 1.08 -4.30 -22.69
C ARG A 283 -0.42 -4.20 -22.48
N GLN A 284 -1.00 -4.83 -21.45
CA GLN A 284 -2.44 -4.73 -21.19
C GLN A 284 -2.89 -3.30 -20.92
N PHE A 285 -2.11 -2.52 -20.16
CA PHE A 285 -2.42 -1.11 -19.94
C PHE A 285 -2.35 -0.29 -21.22
N PHE A 286 -1.43 -0.63 -22.11
CA PHE A 286 -1.21 0.09 -23.35
C PHE A 286 -2.21 -0.27 -24.46
N GLU A 287 -2.52 -1.55 -24.65
CA GLU A 287 -3.30 -2.06 -25.79
C GLU A 287 -4.74 -1.52 -25.82
N HIS A 288 -5.37 -1.38 -24.65
CA HIS A 288 -6.78 -0.97 -24.51
C HIS A 288 -7.01 0.56 -24.48
N ARG A 289 -5.99 1.38 -24.79
CA ARG A 289 -6.08 2.86 -24.70
C ARG A 289 -6.22 3.53 -26.06
N SER A 290 -6.87 4.69 -26.05
CA SER A 290 -7.02 5.54 -27.24
C SER A 290 -5.67 6.09 -27.70
N GLU A 291 -5.56 6.46 -28.99
CA GLU A 291 -4.33 7.06 -29.52
C GLU A 291 -3.96 8.37 -28.82
N GLN A 292 -4.96 9.14 -28.37
CA GLN A 292 -4.75 10.40 -27.67
C GLN A 292 -4.08 10.19 -26.31
N GLU A 293 -4.52 9.19 -25.54
CA GLU A 293 -3.89 8.82 -24.26
C GLU A 293 -2.46 8.29 -24.48
N LYS A 294 -2.26 7.50 -25.54
CA LYS A 294 -0.93 6.98 -25.91
C LYS A 294 0.05 8.11 -26.22
N CYS A 295 -0.38 9.14 -26.94
CA CYS A 295 0.44 10.35 -27.17
C CYS A 295 0.75 11.10 -25.87
N GLN A 296 -0.21 11.20 -24.94
CA GLN A 296 -0.01 11.87 -23.65
C GLN A 296 1.01 11.12 -22.78
N TYR A 297 0.99 9.77 -22.78
CA TYR A 297 2.01 8.98 -22.07
C TYR A 297 3.42 9.27 -22.57
N VAL A 298 3.61 9.38 -23.90
CA VAL A 298 4.91 9.72 -24.49
C VAL A 298 5.34 11.14 -24.12
N ALA A 299 4.42 12.11 -24.10
CA ALA A 299 4.72 13.48 -23.72
C ALA A 299 5.14 13.61 -22.24
N ILE A 300 4.49 12.90 -21.34
CA ILE A 300 4.86 12.96 -19.92
C ILE A 300 6.15 12.17 -19.65
N ALA A 301 6.37 11.02 -20.31
CA ALA A 301 7.65 10.30 -20.22
C ALA A 301 8.82 11.15 -20.73
N ALA A 302 8.57 11.96 -21.76
CA ALA A 302 9.49 12.97 -22.27
C ALA A 302 9.83 14.04 -21.22
N ASP A 303 8.82 14.59 -20.53
CA ASP A 303 9.02 15.59 -19.45
C ASP A 303 9.86 15.03 -18.29
N HIS A 304 9.77 13.73 -18.02
CA HIS A 304 10.55 13.03 -16.99
C HIS A 304 11.90 12.52 -17.48
N ASN A 305 12.23 12.68 -18.77
CA ASN A 305 13.45 12.21 -19.40
C ASN A 305 13.67 10.68 -19.29
N ASP A 306 12.58 9.90 -19.31
CA ASP A 306 12.66 8.43 -19.28
C ASP A 306 12.68 7.84 -20.70
N ILE A 307 13.90 7.75 -21.25
CA ILE A 307 14.16 7.23 -22.61
C ILE A 307 13.74 5.76 -22.74
N VAL A 308 13.84 4.96 -21.66
CA VAL A 308 13.52 3.53 -21.69
C VAL A 308 12.01 3.33 -21.83
N LEU A 309 11.23 4.07 -21.04
CA LEU A 309 9.78 4.06 -21.14
C LEU A 309 9.31 4.61 -22.49
N MET A 310 9.87 5.74 -22.95
CA MET A 310 9.56 6.31 -24.26
C MET A 310 9.78 5.31 -25.39
N ARG A 311 10.93 4.64 -25.41
CA ARG A 311 11.27 3.63 -26.41
C ARG A 311 10.25 2.50 -26.42
N TRP A 312 9.94 1.97 -25.25
CA TRP A 312 8.97 0.89 -25.13
C TRP A 312 7.58 1.32 -25.62
N LEU A 313 7.10 2.52 -25.24
CA LEU A 313 5.81 3.05 -25.67
C LEU A 313 5.71 3.15 -27.20
N ILE A 314 6.76 3.69 -27.85
CA ILE A 314 6.78 3.87 -29.30
C ILE A 314 6.87 2.51 -30.03
N GLU A 315 7.73 1.60 -29.56
CA GLU A 315 7.86 0.24 -30.13
C GLU A 315 6.54 -0.55 -30.03
N ASN A 316 5.68 -0.25 -29.06
CA ASN A 316 4.37 -0.89 -28.92
C ASN A 316 3.22 -0.12 -29.63
N GLY A 317 3.51 0.97 -30.34
CA GLY A 317 2.55 1.66 -31.21
C GLY A 317 2.03 3.01 -30.71
N ALA A 318 2.74 3.68 -29.80
CA ALA A 318 2.39 5.03 -29.38
C ALA A 318 2.82 6.05 -30.44
N PRO A 319 1.94 6.96 -30.91
CA PRO A 319 2.36 7.97 -31.87
C PRO A 319 3.26 9.01 -31.17
N LEU A 320 4.46 9.21 -31.70
CA LEU A 320 5.34 10.29 -31.27
C LEU A 320 4.95 11.57 -32.01
N SER A 321 4.48 12.58 -31.28
CA SER A 321 4.15 13.86 -31.89
C SER A 321 5.43 14.59 -32.34
N VAL A 322 5.39 15.20 -33.53
CA VAL A 322 6.51 15.99 -34.07
C VAL A 322 6.87 17.15 -33.12
N HIS A 323 5.87 17.75 -32.48
CA HIS A 323 6.07 18.81 -31.49
C HIS A 323 6.85 18.33 -30.25
N THR A 324 6.47 17.18 -29.68
CA THR A 324 7.16 16.56 -28.54
C THR A 324 8.60 16.20 -28.89
N SER A 325 8.83 15.66 -30.09
CA SER A 325 10.17 15.34 -30.57
C SER A 325 11.05 16.59 -30.72
N ILE A 326 10.51 17.68 -31.28
CA ILE A 326 11.23 18.95 -31.42
C ILE A 326 11.56 19.52 -30.04
N SER A 327 10.61 19.50 -29.09
CA SER A 327 10.83 19.99 -27.73
C SER A 327 11.98 19.25 -27.06
N LEU A 328 11.97 17.91 -27.07
CA LEU A 328 13.03 17.08 -26.48
C LEU A 328 14.39 17.27 -27.15
N ALA A 329 14.40 17.47 -28.46
CA ALA A 329 15.61 17.55 -29.24
C ALA A 329 16.25 18.95 -29.24
N SER A 330 15.45 19.99 -29.01
CA SER A 330 15.87 21.41 -29.09
C SER A 330 16.08 22.06 -27.73
N ASP A 331 15.48 21.54 -26.65
CA ASP A 331 15.50 22.19 -25.36
C ASP A 331 16.90 22.13 -24.71
N HIS A 332 17.47 23.31 -24.45
CA HIS A 332 18.76 23.50 -23.79
C HIS A 332 18.69 23.29 -22.27
N VAL A 333 17.49 23.14 -21.69
CA VAL A 333 17.25 23.09 -20.25
C VAL A 333 17.53 21.71 -19.63
N PHE A 334 17.31 20.61 -20.35
CA PHE A 334 17.27 19.26 -19.75
C PHE A 334 18.62 18.51 -19.63
N ARG A 335 19.77 19.16 -19.87
CA ARG A 335 21.14 18.63 -19.68
C ARG A 335 21.51 17.32 -20.43
N LYS A 336 20.59 16.68 -21.16
CA LYS A 336 20.84 15.63 -22.15
C LYS A 336 19.93 15.88 -23.36
N GLN A 337 20.51 16.27 -24.49
CA GLN A 337 19.77 16.37 -25.76
C GLN A 337 19.49 14.94 -26.23
N CYS A 338 18.26 14.45 -26.06
CA CYS A 338 17.88 13.13 -26.53
C CYS A 338 17.59 13.19 -28.04
N VAL A 339 18.62 13.49 -28.83
CA VAL A 339 18.54 13.59 -30.30
C VAL A 339 18.13 12.25 -30.93
N GLU A 340 18.40 11.14 -30.24
CA GLU A 340 18.05 9.77 -30.62
C GLU A 340 16.54 9.57 -30.81
N VAL A 341 15.70 10.37 -30.14
CA VAL A 341 14.24 10.26 -30.26
C VAL A 341 13.73 10.60 -31.65
N THR A 342 14.51 11.36 -32.45
CA THR A 342 14.16 11.68 -33.83
C THR A 342 14.27 10.47 -34.76
N TRP A 343 15.01 9.43 -34.38
CA TRP A 343 15.09 8.19 -35.16
C TRP A 343 13.76 7.44 -35.20
N TRP A 344 12.92 7.64 -34.19
CA TRP A 344 11.61 6.98 -34.07
C TRP A 344 10.50 7.66 -34.89
N LEU A 345 10.81 8.78 -35.54
CA LEU A 345 9.87 9.48 -36.41
C LEU A 345 9.87 8.89 -37.82
N SER A 346 8.71 8.99 -38.48
CA SER A 346 8.60 8.71 -39.91
C SER A 346 9.56 9.60 -40.72
N GLU A 347 9.94 9.16 -41.92
CA GLU A 347 10.83 9.95 -42.77
C GLU A 347 10.25 11.34 -43.09
N SER A 348 8.93 11.43 -43.33
CA SER A 348 8.21 12.68 -43.52
C SER A 348 8.24 13.59 -42.29
N ASP A 349 8.12 13.04 -41.08
CA ASP A 349 8.13 13.83 -39.85
C ASP A 349 9.54 14.33 -39.52
N ARG A 350 10.58 13.53 -39.83
CA ARG A 350 11.98 13.96 -39.69
C ARG A 350 12.30 15.17 -40.56
N VAL A 351 11.73 15.27 -41.76
CA VAL A 351 11.87 16.46 -42.63
C VAL A 351 11.31 17.72 -41.93
N VAL A 352 10.20 17.59 -41.21
CA VAL A 352 9.61 18.71 -40.45
C VAL A 352 10.53 19.13 -39.29
N VAL A 353 11.12 18.16 -38.58
CA VAL A 353 12.11 18.42 -37.52
C VAL A 353 13.33 19.15 -38.08
N ILE A 354 13.88 18.70 -39.22
CA ILE A 354 15.02 19.36 -39.89
C ILE A 354 14.66 20.80 -40.26
N ARG A 355 13.47 21.04 -40.82
CA ARG A 355 13.03 22.39 -41.20
C ARG A 355 12.94 23.31 -39.99
N ASN A 356 12.39 22.82 -38.88
CA ASN A 356 12.31 23.58 -37.63
C ASN A 356 13.72 23.85 -37.06
N ALA A 357 14.60 22.85 -37.05
CA ALA A 357 15.96 22.98 -36.56
C ALA A 357 16.81 23.96 -37.41
N LEU A 358 16.59 24.03 -38.73
CA LEU A 358 17.20 25.05 -39.60
C LEU A 358 16.69 26.46 -39.27
N GLN A 359 15.39 26.62 -39.03
CA GLN A 359 14.79 27.92 -38.65
C GLN A 359 15.28 28.44 -37.30
N ASN A 360 15.51 27.54 -36.33
CA ASN A 360 15.95 27.87 -34.98
C ASN A 360 17.46 27.73 -34.77
N ASN A 361 18.25 27.43 -35.82
CA ASN A 361 19.70 27.26 -35.77
C ASN A 361 20.18 26.21 -34.74
N VAL A 362 19.47 25.08 -34.64
CA VAL A 362 19.78 23.99 -33.69
C VAL A 362 20.80 23.04 -34.33
N ARG A 363 22.06 23.47 -34.39
CA ARG A 363 23.17 22.82 -35.12
C ARG A 363 23.44 21.36 -34.74
N LYS A 364 23.41 21.04 -33.45
CA LYS A 364 23.67 19.66 -32.97
C LYS A 364 22.61 18.67 -33.43
N LEU A 365 21.35 19.08 -33.43
CA LEU A 365 20.23 18.27 -33.90
C LEU A 365 20.32 18.02 -35.40
N LEU A 366 20.59 19.08 -36.17
CA LEU A 366 20.77 18.99 -37.62
C LEU A 366 21.89 18.02 -38.00
N LEU A 367 23.05 18.17 -37.36
CA LEU A 367 24.18 17.30 -37.60
C LEU A 367 23.82 15.85 -37.26
N TRP A 368 23.25 15.60 -36.09
CA TRP A 368 22.93 14.25 -35.66
C TRP A 368 21.95 13.54 -36.61
N VAL A 369 20.84 14.21 -36.99
CA VAL A 369 19.81 13.61 -37.85
C VAL A 369 20.36 13.29 -39.23
N LEU A 370 21.14 14.19 -39.83
CA LEU A 370 21.67 13.97 -41.18
C LEU A 370 22.81 12.96 -41.21
N ASP A 371 23.59 12.86 -40.13
CA ASP A 371 24.74 11.96 -40.05
C ASP A 371 24.30 10.52 -39.72
N ASN A 372 23.31 10.36 -38.84
CA ASN A 372 22.90 9.06 -38.29
C ASN A 372 21.63 8.47 -38.93
N THR A 373 20.98 9.18 -39.86
CA THR A 373 19.74 8.68 -40.48
C THR A 373 19.81 8.62 -42.00
N VAL A 374 19.17 7.59 -42.56
CA VAL A 374 19.07 7.40 -44.03
C VAL A 374 17.71 7.93 -44.49
N PHE A 375 17.74 8.81 -45.48
CA PHE A 375 16.56 9.27 -46.22
C PHE A 375 16.52 8.52 -47.55
N LYS A 376 15.53 7.66 -47.76
CA LYS A 376 15.40 6.87 -49.00
C LYS A 376 14.48 7.54 -50.02
N ASP A 377 13.53 8.32 -49.54
CA ASP A 377 12.54 8.98 -50.38
C ASP A 377 13.11 10.27 -50.98
N GLU A 378 13.01 10.37 -52.30
CA GLU A 378 13.52 11.50 -53.07
C GLU A 378 12.75 12.79 -52.75
N THR A 379 11.46 12.68 -52.42
CA THR A 379 10.65 13.86 -52.04
C THR A 379 11.14 14.47 -50.72
N SER A 380 11.51 13.61 -49.77
CA SER A 380 12.10 14.00 -48.49
C SER A 380 13.46 14.69 -48.67
N ARG A 381 14.33 14.13 -49.53
CA ARG A 381 15.63 14.75 -49.88
C ARG A 381 15.47 16.12 -50.54
N ASN A 382 14.57 16.24 -51.52
CA ASN A 382 14.29 17.49 -52.22
C ASN A 382 13.71 18.56 -51.27
N ALA A 383 12.86 18.15 -50.33
CA ALA A 383 12.31 19.05 -49.31
C ALA A 383 13.39 19.58 -48.36
N ILE A 384 14.36 18.74 -47.96
CA ILE A 384 15.50 19.13 -47.13
C ILE A 384 16.44 20.07 -47.90
N GLN A 385 16.79 19.76 -49.15
CA GLN A 385 17.59 20.65 -50.01
C GLN A 385 16.94 22.03 -50.17
N SER A 386 15.63 22.06 -50.45
CA SER A 386 14.88 23.32 -50.52
C SER A 386 14.89 24.10 -49.20
N ALA A 387 14.91 23.41 -48.05
CA ALA A 387 15.05 24.07 -46.76
C ALA A 387 16.48 24.61 -46.54
N LEU A 388 17.52 23.87 -46.93
CA LEU A 388 18.92 24.28 -46.83
C LEU A 388 19.24 25.52 -47.68
N THR A 389 18.70 25.60 -48.90
CA THR A 389 18.86 26.79 -49.77
C THR A 389 18.23 28.07 -49.19
N ARG A 390 17.28 27.93 -48.26
CA ARG A 390 16.59 29.04 -47.58
C ARG A 390 17.13 29.32 -46.17
N ALA A 391 18.05 28.49 -45.68
CA ALA A 391 18.64 28.63 -44.35
C ALA A 391 19.77 29.68 -44.36
N ASP A 392 20.25 30.04 -43.17
CA ASP A 392 21.34 31.00 -43.03
C ASP A 392 22.69 30.42 -43.50
N ASN A 393 23.44 31.21 -44.26
CA ASN A 393 24.72 30.77 -44.83
C ASN A 393 25.74 30.31 -43.78
N VAL A 394 25.66 30.81 -42.54
CA VAL A 394 26.57 30.42 -41.46
C VAL A 394 26.31 28.99 -41.01
N THR A 395 25.04 28.62 -40.80
CA THR A 395 24.66 27.25 -40.43
C THR A 395 24.91 26.27 -41.56
N VAL A 396 24.62 26.65 -42.81
CA VAL A 396 24.86 25.80 -43.98
C VAL A 396 26.35 25.50 -44.17
N HIS A 397 27.21 26.51 -44.07
CA HIS A 397 28.66 26.33 -44.15
C HIS A 397 29.18 25.45 -43.01
N TRP A 398 28.73 25.71 -41.78
CA TRP A 398 29.08 24.89 -40.62
C TRP A 398 28.68 23.43 -40.81
N LEU A 399 27.48 23.17 -41.35
CA LEU A 399 26.98 21.82 -41.59
C LEU A 399 27.82 21.08 -42.64
N CYS A 400 28.19 21.77 -43.74
CA CYS A 400 29.05 21.22 -44.79
C CYS A 400 30.43 20.78 -44.26
N ASP A 401 30.99 21.52 -43.30
CA ASP A 401 32.29 21.21 -42.70
C ASP A 401 32.25 20.08 -41.68
N ASN A 402 31.09 19.82 -41.05
CA ASN A 402 30.97 18.90 -39.91
C ASN A 402 30.25 17.58 -40.23
N LEU A 403 29.55 17.47 -41.38
CA LEU A 403 28.93 16.23 -41.83
C LEU A 403 29.98 15.14 -42.10
N SER A 404 29.85 14.01 -41.40
CA SER A 404 30.77 12.86 -41.52
C SER A 404 30.26 11.80 -42.50
N ASN A 405 28.95 11.76 -42.73
CA ASN A 405 28.29 10.86 -43.66
C ASN A 405 28.39 11.40 -45.10
N ASP A 406 29.24 10.76 -45.91
CA ASP A 406 29.52 11.17 -47.29
C ASP A 406 28.29 11.07 -48.21
N ASP A 407 27.41 10.10 -48.00
CA ASP A 407 26.16 9.98 -48.76
C ASP A 407 25.25 11.17 -48.45
N ALA A 408 25.02 11.43 -47.16
CA ALA A 408 24.26 12.60 -46.69
C ALA A 408 24.81 13.92 -47.24
N ARG A 409 26.13 14.08 -47.19
CA ARG A 409 26.82 15.27 -47.70
C ARG A 409 26.65 15.43 -49.21
N SER A 410 26.75 14.34 -49.97
CA SER A 410 26.67 14.38 -51.44
C SER A 410 25.32 14.87 -51.95
N TRP A 411 24.21 14.40 -51.37
CA TRP A 411 22.88 14.84 -51.77
C TRP A 411 22.45 16.12 -51.05
N CYS A 412 22.94 16.45 -49.85
CA CYS A 412 22.68 17.75 -49.25
C CYS A 412 23.36 18.90 -50.02
N PHE A 413 24.56 18.66 -50.57
CA PHE A 413 25.39 19.67 -51.23
C PHE A 413 25.95 19.19 -52.59
N PRO A 414 25.10 18.97 -53.60
CA PRO A 414 25.51 18.41 -54.89
C PRO A 414 26.49 19.29 -55.68
N LEU A 415 26.60 20.60 -55.36
CA LEU A 415 27.47 21.55 -56.06
C LEU A 415 28.93 21.58 -55.53
N HIS A 416 29.27 20.83 -54.48
CA HIS A 416 30.60 20.88 -53.86
C HIS A 416 31.55 19.73 -54.25
N GLN A 417 31.12 18.76 -55.06
CA GLN A 417 31.89 17.53 -55.33
C GLN A 417 32.74 17.51 -56.60
N GLU A 418 32.75 18.55 -57.44
CA GLU A 418 33.72 18.62 -58.54
C GLU A 418 34.97 19.40 -58.11
N GLY A 419 36.07 18.69 -57.91
CA GLY A 419 37.38 19.30 -57.78
C GLY A 419 37.71 20.14 -59.02
N SER A 420 37.64 21.46 -58.89
CA SER A 420 38.18 22.41 -59.85
C SER A 420 38.75 23.60 -59.10
N SER A 421 40.06 23.75 -59.24
CA SER A 421 40.78 25.00 -59.10
C SER A 421 40.16 26.08 -59.99
N THR A 422 39.10 26.75 -59.53
CA THR A 422 38.70 28.08 -59.98
C THR A 422 37.81 28.68 -58.89
N VAL A 423 38.44 29.48 -58.03
CA VAL A 423 37.73 30.55 -57.32
C VAL A 423 37.13 31.45 -58.39
N THR A 424 35.80 31.59 -58.44
CA THR A 424 35.11 32.84 -58.80
C THR A 424 33.61 32.72 -58.48
N PRO A 425 32.92 33.84 -58.20
CA PRO A 425 32.20 34.00 -56.96
C PRO A 425 30.69 34.20 -57.17
N PHE A 426 29.87 33.72 -56.24
CA PHE A 426 28.49 34.19 -56.13
C PHE A 426 28.33 34.99 -54.83
N ILE A 427 28.37 36.32 -55.04
CA ILE A 427 27.78 37.39 -54.22
C ILE A 427 28.51 37.73 -52.91
N ARG A 428 29.65 38.43 -53.06
CA ARG A 428 29.86 39.67 -52.30
C ARG A 428 29.08 40.77 -53.03
N ASP A 429 28.03 41.28 -52.40
CA ASP A 429 27.67 42.71 -52.40
C ASP A 429 26.34 42.91 -51.69
N THR A 430 26.40 43.41 -50.45
CA THR A 430 25.55 44.46 -49.84
C THR A 430 25.89 44.60 -48.35
N LEU A 431 27.15 44.95 -48.06
CA LEU A 431 27.53 45.64 -46.82
C LEU A 431 28.38 46.85 -47.19
N ALA A 432 27.72 47.76 -47.91
CA ALA A 432 28.20 49.12 -48.13
C ALA A 432 26.98 50.03 -48.29
N ASP A 433 26.14 50.11 -47.26
CA ASP A 433 25.49 51.39 -46.96
C ASP A 433 24.83 51.40 -45.58
N ARG A 434 24.94 52.56 -44.92
CA ARG A 434 24.31 52.99 -43.65
C ARG A 434 25.02 52.63 -42.34
N ARG A 435 26.04 53.47 -42.09
CA ARG A 435 26.27 54.31 -40.90
C ARG A 435 25.57 53.93 -39.60
#